data_AF-W1NV56-F1
#
_entry.id   AF-W1NV56-F1
#
_cell.length_a   1.000
_cell.length_b   1.000
_cell.length_c   1.000
_cell.angle_alpha   90.00
_cell.angle_beta   90.00
_cell.angle_gamma   90.00
#
_symmetry.space_group_name_H-M   'P 1'
#
loop_
_entity.id
_entity.type
_entity.pdbx_description
1 polymer ?
#
loop_
_entity_poly.entity_id
_entity_poly.type
_entity_poly.pdbx_seq_one_letter_code
_entity_poly.pdbx_strand_id
1 'polypeptide(L)'
;MESDDSQDTDDPLMNLPNQCTDDTDDQFMDLPNRYTEKLIMGRTENNSATSLTTGNPCLDFFFRIVPDTPPEKLTHLLSLAWDQDSLTALKLLAQLRGVRGQGKSDRENFYTAALWLHQNHPETLAENAHLFGEFGYLKDVPEILFLLIQGPHARKLRRQQQHLRRIKFVRGREESRPPKRRTYLHDRISEIFAKLLVSDLNHANCGDIKSLSLAVKWCPSLDSSYDRITLICESIAKRIFPKDTDPEYTLLEERHYAYRIRDRVASVAMKTYKKLFEKHDAERFERFLGEVRRGETKIAAGALLPHQILASGEDQVAELQWRRMVEHMKKQGKLSNCLAVCDVSGSMEGRPMEVCVALGLLVSVLSEEPWKGTVITFS
;
A
#
# COMPACT_ATOMS: atom_id res chain seq x y z
N MET A 1 19.72 37.11 33.18
CA MET A 1 20.16 38.51 33.10
C MET A 1 20.25 38.81 31.62
N GLU A 2 19.10 39.09 30.99
CA GLU A 2 18.55 40.46 30.82
C GLU A 2 19.55 41.31 30.02
N SER A 3 19.23 41.93 28.90
CA SER A 3 17.98 42.42 28.29
C SER A 3 18.32 42.76 26.82
N ASP A 4 17.53 42.36 25.82
CA ASP A 4 16.41 43.13 25.24
C ASP A 4 16.90 44.25 24.27
N ASP A 5 16.64 44.07 22.97
CA ASP A 5 16.27 45.17 22.08
C ASP A 5 15.65 44.61 20.78
N SER A 6 14.34 44.79 20.70
CA SER A 6 13.42 44.56 19.58
C SER A 6 13.48 45.69 18.56
N GLN A 7 13.39 45.38 17.26
CA GLN A 7 12.66 46.21 16.30
C GLN A 7 11.95 45.35 15.25
N ASP A 8 10.63 45.28 15.38
CA ASP A 8 9.66 44.92 14.36
C ASP A 8 9.52 46.04 13.31
N THR A 9 9.19 45.67 12.07
CA THR A 9 8.45 46.53 11.13
C THR A 9 7.38 45.71 10.41
N ASP A 10 6.16 45.83 10.93
CA ASP A 10 4.88 46.07 10.27
C ASP A 10 4.58 45.47 8.87
N ASP A 11 3.59 44.56 8.85
CA ASP A 11 2.64 44.41 7.74
C ASP A 11 1.22 44.55 8.34
N PRO A 12 0.31 45.37 7.77
CA PRO A 12 -0.81 45.96 8.51
C PRO A 12 -2.11 45.19 8.28
N LEU A 13 -2.90 45.02 9.35
CA LEU A 13 -4.35 45.26 9.43
C LEU A 13 -4.92 44.51 10.65
N MET A 14 -4.91 45.19 11.80
CA MET A 14 -5.83 44.93 12.90
C MET A 14 -6.27 46.26 13.51
N ASN A 15 -7.59 46.48 13.52
CA ASN A 15 -8.41 47.15 14.54
C ASN A 15 -9.73 47.56 13.88
N LEU A 16 -10.96 47.28 14.33
CA LEU A 16 -11.64 46.74 15.52
C LEU A 16 -13.14 46.60 15.06
N PRO A 17 -14.14 46.08 15.83
CA PRO A 17 -14.13 45.70 17.24
C PRO A 17 -14.70 44.30 17.54
N ASN A 18 -14.42 43.88 18.77
CA ASN A 18 -15.00 42.74 19.46
C ASN A 18 -16.51 42.95 19.65
N GLN A 19 -17.34 42.20 18.92
CA GLN A 19 -18.75 42.00 19.26
C GLN A 19 -19.08 40.52 19.18
N CYS A 20 -19.45 40.00 20.34
CA CYS A 20 -20.01 38.68 20.55
C CYS A 20 -21.31 38.55 19.74
N THR A 21 -21.31 37.65 18.77
CA THR A 21 -22.53 36.99 18.29
C THR A 21 -22.19 35.53 18.05
N ASP A 22 -22.59 34.68 19.00
CA ASP A 22 -22.88 33.28 18.76
C ASP A 22 -23.78 33.18 17.52
N ASP A 23 -23.44 32.28 16.59
CA ASP A 23 -24.37 31.53 15.73
C ASP A 23 -23.61 30.90 14.55
N THR A 24 -23.10 29.68 14.73
CA THR A 24 -23.05 28.67 13.65
C THR A 24 -23.24 27.27 14.23
N ASP A 25 -24.45 26.76 14.01
CA ASP A 25 -24.98 25.42 14.22
C ASP A 25 -23.99 24.23 14.18
N ASP A 26 -23.68 23.67 15.34
CA ASP A 26 -23.18 22.30 15.50
C ASP A 26 -24.37 21.31 15.48
N GLN A 27 -24.83 20.94 14.27
CA GLN A 27 -25.94 19.98 14.04
C GLN A 27 -25.63 18.50 14.42
N PHE A 28 -24.73 18.26 15.36
CA PHE A 28 -24.48 16.92 15.90
C PHE A 28 -24.96 16.74 17.36
N MET A 29 -25.27 17.85 18.07
CA MET A 29 -25.58 17.80 19.51
C MET A 29 -27.01 18.19 19.91
N ASP A 30 -27.87 18.59 18.97
CA ASP A 30 -29.27 18.93 19.28
C ASP A 30 -30.26 17.90 18.71
N LEU A 31 -30.54 16.87 19.53
CA LEU A 31 -31.77 16.09 19.44
C LEU A 31 -32.62 16.38 20.69
N PRO A 32 -33.87 16.85 20.57
CA PRO A 32 -34.68 17.21 21.71
C PRO A 32 -35.04 15.96 22.52
N ASN A 33 -34.69 16.04 23.80
CA ASN A 33 -35.04 15.14 24.88
C ASN A 33 -36.57 14.92 24.93
N ARG A 34 -37.06 13.86 24.28
CA ARG A 34 -38.49 13.54 24.26
C ARG A 34 -38.83 12.07 24.49
N TYR A 35 -38.02 11.35 25.26
CA TYR A 35 -38.44 10.12 25.94
C TYR A 35 -37.66 10.00 27.25
N THR A 36 -38.25 10.46 28.36
CA THR A 36 -37.79 10.14 29.72
C THR A 36 -38.17 8.70 30.06
N GLU A 37 -37.64 7.74 29.31
CA GLU A 37 -37.46 6.39 29.85
C GLU A 37 -36.31 6.44 30.86
N LYS A 38 -36.52 5.88 32.05
CA LYS A 38 -35.50 5.81 33.10
C LYS A 38 -34.22 5.21 32.51
N LEU A 39 -33.19 6.04 32.35
CA LEU A 39 -31.83 5.61 32.00
C LEU A 39 -31.40 4.57 33.05
N ILE A 40 -31.24 3.32 32.61
CA ILE A 40 -30.76 2.27 33.50
C ILE A 40 -29.29 2.56 33.76
N MET A 41 -28.93 2.83 35.01
CA MET A 41 -27.56 3.21 35.39
C MET A 41 -26.73 1.97 35.73
N GLY A 42 -25.47 1.98 35.30
CA GLY A 42 -24.44 0.98 35.60
C GLY A 42 -23.16 1.61 36.13
N ARG A 43 -22.14 0.78 36.31
CA ARG A 43 -20.80 1.17 36.76
C ARG A 43 -19.77 0.84 35.69
N THR A 44 -18.87 1.75 35.40
CA THR A 44 -17.68 1.52 34.56
C THR A 44 -16.64 0.66 35.29
N GLU A 45 -15.57 0.25 34.63
CA GLU A 45 -14.44 -0.47 35.24
C GLU A 45 -13.77 0.33 36.38
N ASN A 46 -13.82 1.66 36.31
CA ASN A 46 -13.34 2.57 37.36
C ASN A 46 -14.44 2.91 38.39
N ASN A 47 -15.53 2.15 38.43
CA ASN A 47 -16.63 2.27 39.38
C ASN A 47 -17.43 3.59 39.30
N SER A 48 -17.28 4.36 38.20
CA SER A 48 -18.05 5.58 37.95
C SER A 48 -19.44 5.24 37.41
N ALA A 49 -20.45 6.03 37.81
CA ALA A 49 -21.81 5.87 37.33
C ALA A 49 -21.90 6.25 35.84
N THR A 50 -22.49 5.37 35.04
CA THR A 50 -22.73 5.61 33.61
C THR A 50 -24.09 5.06 33.19
N SER A 51 -24.72 5.67 32.19
CA SER A 51 -25.96 5.15 31.60
C SER A 51 -25.65 3.87 30.82
N LEU A 52 -26.41 2.79 31.06
CA LEU A 52 -26.21 1.49 30.37
C LEU A 52 -26.60 1.53 28.89
N THR A 53 -27.50 2.47 28.54
CA THR A 53 -27.93 2.77 27.18
C THR A 53 -28.31 4.24 27.11
N THR A 54 -28.13 4.83 25.93
CA THR A 54 -28.55 6.18 25.57
C THR A 54 -29.92 6.21 24.90
N GLY A 55 -30.52 5.04 24.63
CA GLY A 55 -31.75 4.92 23.83
C GLY A 55 -31.52 4.99 22.32
N ASN A 56 -30.32 5.36 21.86
CA ASN A 56 -29.93 5.36 20.45
C ASN A 56 -28.84 4.29 20.20
N PRO A 57 -29.12 3.24 19.41
CA PRO A 57 -28.16 2.18 19.11
C PRO A 57 -26.82 2.66 18.50
N CYS A 58 -26.84 3.69 17.65
CA CYS A 58 -25.62 4.27 17.06
C CYS A 58 -24.76 4.95 18.12
N LEU A 59 -25.39 5.69 19.03
CA LEU A 59 -24.71 6.36 20.13
C LEU A 59 -24.18 5.35 21.17
N ASP A 60 -24.94 4.29 21.42
CA ASP A 60 -24.50 3.16 22.24
C ASP A 60 -23.28 2.47 21.63
N PHE A 61 -23.26 2.22 20.32
CA PHE A 61 -22.08 1.71 19.62
C PHE A 61 -20.90 2.67 19.77
N PHE A 62 -21.14 3.97 19.62
CA PHE A 62 -20.08 4.98 19.77
C PHE A 62 -19.48 5.03 21.17
N PHE A 63 -20.25 4.95 22.26
CA PHE A 63 -19.67 5.05 23.61
C PHE A 63 -19.21 3.71 24.18
N ARG A 64 -19.87 2.61 23.85
CA ARG A 64 -19.66 1.31 24.54
C ARG A 64 -18.57 0.45 23.91
N ILE A 65 -18.18 0.74 22.66
CA ILE A 65 -17.06 0.07 22.01
C ILE A 65 -15.75 0.73 22.45
N VAL A 66 -14.99 0.00 23.24
CA VAL A 66 -13.67 0.37 23.77
C VAL A 66 -12.65 -0.71 23.40
N PRO A 67 -11.33 -0.45 23.48
CA PRO A 67 -10.32 -1.49 23.32
C PRO A 67 -10.66 -2.74 24.15
N ASP A 68 -10.37 -3.93 23.61
CA ASP A 68 -10.67 -5.24 24.21
C ASP A 68 -12.16 -5.60 24.38
N THR A 69 -13.06 -4.87 23.71
CA THR A 69 -14.48 -5.27 23.62
C THR A 69 -14.61 -6.66 22.98
N PRO A 70 -15.36 -7.61 23.59
CA PRO A 70 -15.59 -8.93 23.01
C PRO A 70 -16.23 -8.85 21.62
N PRO A 71 -15.79 -9.65 20.62
CA PRO A 71 -16.33 -9.62 19.26
C PRO A 71 -17.85 -9.80 19.19
N GLU A 72 -18.42 -10.63 20.06
CA GLU A 72 -19.86 -10.90 20.13
C GLU A 72 -20.63 -9.65 20.54
N LYS A 73 -20.11 -8.92 21.53
CA LYS A 73 -20.70 -7.65 21.98
C LYS A 73 -20.61 -6.59 20.89
N LEU A 74 -19.46 -6.49 20.21
CA LEU A 74 -19.26 -5.54 19.14
C LEU A 74 -20.22 -5.80 17.98
N THR A 75 -20.30 -7.04 17.50
CA THR A 75 -21.14 -7.41 16.36
C THR A 75 -22.62 -7.24 16.66
N HIS A 76 -23.05 -7.54 17.90
CA HIS A 76 -24.41 -7.27 18.35
C HIS A 76 -24.75 -5.77 18.34
N LEU A 77 -23.91 -4.93 18.95
CA LEU A 77 -24.13 -3.48 18.96
C LEU A 77 -24.08 -2.88 17.55
N LEU A 78 -23.20 -3.39 16.68
CA LEU A 78 -23.12 -2.97 15.29
C LEU A 78 -24.39 -3.32 14.52
N SER A 79 -24.95 -4.51 14.74
CA SER A 79 -26.22 -4.91 14.13
C SER A 79 -27.35 -3.97 14.51
N LEU A 80 -27.49 -3.65 15.80
CA LEU A 80 -28.52 -2.72 16.26
C LEU A 80 -28.33 -1.31 15.70
N ALA A 81 -27.08 -0.82 15.64
CA ALA A 81 -26.77 0.47 15.03
C ALA A 81 -27.09 0.47 13.52
N TRP A 82 -26.84 -0.65 12.84
CA TRP A 82 -27.10 -0.79 11.40
C TRP A 82 -28.59 -0.81 11.07
N ASP A 83 -29.39 -1.52 11.87
CA ASP A 83 -30.84 -1.59 11.72
C ASP A 83 -31.50 -0.23 11.98
N GLN A 84 -30.92 0.57 12.89
CA GLN A 84 -31.36 1.93 13.17
C GLN A 84 -31.00 2.90 12.03
N ASP A 85 -29.71 2.99 11.68
CA ASP A 85 -29.22 3.81 10.57
C ASP A 85 -27.89 3.25 10.03
N SER A 86 -28.01 2.54 8.91
CA SER A 86 -26.89 1.90 8.20
C SER A 86 -25.78 2.89 7.79
N LEU A 87 -26.10 4.14 7.44
CA LEU A 87 -25.09 5.12 7.02
C LEU A 87 -24.27 5.59 8.21
N THR A 88 -24.93 5.89 9.33
CA THR A 88 -24.24 6.25 10.58
C THR A 88 -23.44 5.08 11.12
N ALA A 89 -23.98 3.86 11.10
CA ALA A 89 -23.24 2.65 11.48
C ALA A 89 -21.96 2.45 10.64
N LEU A 90 -22.02 2.69 9.33
CA LEU A 90 -20.86 2.63 8.44
C LEU A 90 -19.82 3.70 8.77
N LYS A 91 -20.25 4.93 9.06
CA LYS A 91 -19.37 6.03 9.49
C LYS A 91 -18.68 5.69 10.82
N LEU A 92 -19.43 5.16 11.79
CA LEU A 92 -18.90 4.71 13.08
C LEU A 92 -17.88 3.57 12.92
N LEU A 93 -18.13 2.64 11.99
CA LEU A 93 -17.15 1.60 11.65
C LEU A 93 -15.85 2.20 11.09
N ALA A 94 -15.93 3.16 10.15
CA ALA A 94 -14.75 3.86 9.64
C ALA A 94 -14.03 4.64 10.76
N GLN A 95 -14.78 5.26 11.66
CA GLN A 95 -14.26 6.00 12.82
C GLN A 95 -13.50 5.11 13.81
N LEU A 96 -13.89 3.84 13.98
CA LEU A 96 -13.12 2.90 14.81
C LEU A 96 -11.66 2.88 14.37
N ARG A 97 -11.41 2.92 13.05
CA ARG A 97 -10.05 2.90 12.51
C ARG A 97 -9.38 4.24 12.44
N GLY A 98 -10.15 5.33 12.43
CA GLY A 98 -9.68 6.69 12.23
C GLY A 98 -8.45 7.02 13.08
N VAL A 99 -7.34 7.37 12.43
CA VAL A 99 -6.05 7.66 13.09
C VAL A 99 -5.63 9.12 13.01
N ARG A 100 -6.36 9.92 12.24
CA ARG A 100 -6.03 11.33 11.95
C ARG A 100 -6.81 12.29 12.86
N GLY A 101 -6.84 11.99 14.16
CA GLY A 101 -7.42 12.85 15.20
C GLY A 101 -8.93 12.70 15.46
N GLN A 102 -9.71 12.15 14.52
CA GLN A 102 -11.18 12.04 14.67
C GLN A 102 -11.71 10.63 14.96
N GLY A 103 -10.83 9.66 15.21
CA GLY A 103 -11.22 8.26 15.41
C GLY A 103 -10.58 7.61 16.61
N LYS A 104 -10.99 6.37 16.89
CA LYS A 104 -10.55 5.63 18.09
C LYS A 104 -9.21 4.90 17.91
N SER A 105 -8.67 4.86 16.68
CA SER A 105 -7.47 4.07 16.33
C SER A 105 -7.54 2.60 16.78
N ASP A 106 -8.76 2.07 16.93
CA ASP A 106 -9.01 0.73 17.44
C ASP A 106 -8.97 -0.30 16.32
N ARG A 107 -7.77 -0.82 16.09
CA ARG A 107 -7.48 -1.74 15.01
C ARG A 107 -8.23 -3.07 15.15
N GLU A 108 -8.35 -3.63 16.36
CA GLU A 108 -8.92 -4.97 16.53
C GLU A 108 -10.44 -4.95 16.37
N ASN A 109 -11.09 -3.96 16.96
CA ASN A 109 -12.53 -3.76 16.79
C ASN A 109 -12.88 -3.36 15.35
N PHE A 110 -12.04 -2.56 14.69
CA PHE A 110 -12.23 -2.26 13.26
C PHE A 110 -12.23 -3.54 12.40
N TYR A 111 -11.26 -4.44 12.57
CA TYR A 111 -11.25 -5.67 11.77
C TYR A 111 -12.43 -6.57 12.07
N THR A 112 -12.84 -6.66 13.33
CA THR A 112 -14.05 -7.41 13.71
C THR A 112 -15.29 -6.83 13.03
N ALA A 113 -15.44 -5.50 13.05
CA ALA A 113 -16.54 -4.80 12.38
C ALA A 113 -16.50 -4.98 10.86
N ALA A 114 -15.32 -4.90 10.23
CA ALA A 114 -15.16 -5.10 8.79
C ALA A 114 -15.48 -6.55 8.36
N LEU A 115 -15.14 -7.54 9.18
CA LEU A 115 -15.50 -8.94 8.93
C LEU A 115 -17.01 -9.17 9.07
N TRP A 116 -17.66 -8.54 10.06
CA TRP A 116 -19.12 -8.53 10.17
C TRP A 116 -19.78 -7.85 8.96
N LEU A 117 -19.23 -6.72 8.50
CA LEU A 117 -19.73 -6.01 7.33
C LEU A 117 -19.59 -6.87 6.07
N HIS A 118 -18.50 -7.62 5.89
CA HIS A 118 -18.37 -8.57 4.79
C HIS A 118 -19.44 -9.68 4.83
N GLN A 119 -19.75 -10.19 6.02
CA GLN A 119 -20.71 -11.29 6.20
C GLN A 119 -22.13 -10.85 5.87
N ASN A 120 -22.53 -9.64 6.29
CA ASN A 120 -23.90 -9.14 6.18
C ASN A 120 -24.11 -8.23 4.95
N HIS A 121 -23.15 -7.36 4.63
CA HIS A 121 -23.22 -6.33 3.58
C HIS A 121 -21.93 -6.27 2.73
N PRO A 122 -21.60 -7.34 1.98
CA PRO A 122 -20.34 -7.49 1.25
C PRO A 122 -20.10 -6.42 0.19
N GLU A 123 -21.16 -5.98 -0.51
CA GLU A 123 -21.07 -4.94 -1.53
C GLU A 123 -20.74 -3.58 -0.91
N THR A 124 -21.37 -3.25 0.23
CA THR A 124 -21.07 -2.03 0.96
C THR A 124 -19.62 -1.97 1.43
N LEU A 125 -19.08 -3.07 1.95
CA LEU A 125 -17.65 -3.15 2.29
C LEU A 125 -16.75 -2.93 1.06
N ALA A 126 -17.07 -3.57 -0.08
CA ALA A 126 -16.26 -3.50 -1.27
C ALA A 126 -16.27 -2.12 -1.92
N GLU A 127 -17.44 -1.47 -2.00
CA GLU A 127 -17.56 -0.11 -2.54
C GLU A 127 -16.87 0.95 -1.67
N ASN A 128 -16.92 0.77 -0.35
CA ASN A 128 -16.35 1.73 0.60
C ASN A 128 -14.92 1.40 1.04
N ALA A 129 -14.28 0.37 0.45
CA ALA A 129 -12.94 -0.08 0.85
C ALA A 129 -11.87 1.02 0.76
N HIS A 130 -12.00 1.94 -0.21
CA HIS A 130 -11.09 3.08 -0.37
C HIS A 130 -11.17 4.06 0.82
N LEU A 131 -12.37 4.30 1.35
CA LEU A 131 -12.59 5.17 2.51
C LEU A 131 -11.89 4.63 3.76
N PHE A 132 -11.86 3.31 3.95
CA PHE A 132 -11.13 2.71 5.07
C PHE A 132 -9.62 2.95 4.98
N GLY A 133 -9.07 3.02 3.76
CA GLY A 133 -7.69 3.42 3.53
C GLY A 133 -7.42 4.90 3.83
N GLU A 134 -8.41 5.75 3.62
CA GLU A 134 -8.36 7.20 3.83
C GLU A 134 -8.48 7.58 5.32
N PHE A 135 -9.49 7.06 6.02
CA PHE A 135 -9.68 7.29 7.46
C PHE A 135 -8.62 6.58 8.30
N GLY A 136 -8.28 5.34 7.91
CA GLY A 136 -7.25 4.53 8.53
C GLY A 136 -5.92 4.61 7.78
N TYR A 137 -5.47 3.45 7.31
CA TYR A 137 -4.34 3.31 6.42
C TYR A 137 -4.69 2.38 5.27
N LEU A 138 -4.11 2.65 4.10
CA LEU A 138 -4.29 1.80 2.92
C LEU A 138 -3.92 0.32 3.15
N LYS A 139 -3.03 0.01 4.11
CA LYS A 139 -2.67 -1.37 4.51
C LYS A 139 -3.81 -2.16 5.15
N ASP A 140 -4.80 -1.48 5.71
CA ASP A 140 -5.92 -2.11 6.39
C ASP A 140 -6.81 -2.82 5.36
N VAL A 141 -6.88 -2.30 4.13
CA VAL A 141 -7.66 -2.84 3.02
C VAL A 141 -7.21 -4.26 2.62
N PRO A 142 -5.93 -4.53 2.26
CA PRO A 142 -5.47 -5.90 2.01
C PRO A 142 -5.43 -6.77 3.28
N GLU A 143 -5.37 -6.18 4.47
CA GLU A 143 -5.45 -6.93 5.74
C GLU A 143 -6.85 -7.54 5.93
N ILE A 144 -7.93 -6.79 5.64
CA ILE A 144 -9.31 -7.31 5.68
C ILE A 144 -9.43 -8.55 4.79
N LEU A 145 -8.92 -8.46 3.56
CA LEU A 145 -8.93 -9.58 2.62
C LEU A 145 -8.14 -10.79 3.16
N PHE A 146 -6.98 -10.57 3.78
CA PHE A 146 -6.20 -11.65 4.39
C PHE A 146 -6.94 -12.33 5.55
N LEU A 147 -7.55 -11.53 6.45
CA LEU A 147 -8.28 -12.04 7.60
C LEU A 147 -9.54 -12.82 7.19
N LEU A 148 -10.19 -12.44 6.10
CA LEU A 148 -11.31 -13.21 5.53
C LEU A 148 -10.90 -14.61 5.08
N ILE A 149 -9.64 -14.80 4.68
CA ILE A 149 -9.15 -16.08 4.15
C ILE A 149 -8.58 -16.96 5.26
N GLN A 150 -7.83 -16.35 6.19
CA GLN A 150 -7.10 -17.07 7.23
C GLN A 150 -7.85 -17.13 8.56
N GLY A 151 -8.89 -16.32 8.72
CA GLY A 151 -9.69 -16.19 9.94
C GLY A 151 -9.29 -14.99 10.81
N PRO A 152 -10.20 -14.56 11.71
CA PRO A 152 -10.04 -13.34 12.53
C PRO A 152 -8.80 -13.34 13.43
N HIS A 153 -8.36 -14.54 13.87
CA HIS A 153 -7.24 -14.69 14.81
C HIS A 153 -5.90 -15.06 14.14
N ALA A 154 -5.85 -15.11 12.80
CA ALA A 154 -4.67 -15.57 12.06
C ALA A 154 -3.38 -14.86 12.46
N ARG A 155 -3.43 -13.56 12.77
CA ARG A 155 -2.26 -12.78 13.21
C ARG A 155 -1.81 -13.10 14.63
N LYS A 156 -2.75 -13.29 15.56
CA LYS A 156 -2.44 -13.69 16.96
C LYS A 156 -1.81 -15.09 16.95
N LEU A 157 -2.38 -16.03 16.20
CA LEU A 157 -1.82 -17.38 16.02
C LEU A 157 -0.44 -17.35 15.37
N ARG A 158 -0.23 -16.55 14.31
CA ARG A 158 1.08 -16.45 13.66
C ARG A 158 2.16 -15.88 14.57
N ARG A 159 1.85 -14.87 15.39
CA ARG A 159 2.81 -14.30 16.36
C ARG A 159 3.20 -15.32 17.43
N GLN A 160 2.23 -16.09 17.93
CA GLN A 160 2.48 -17.17 18.89
C GLN A 160 3.28 -18.33 18.26
N GLN A 161 2.98 -18.72 17.02
CA GLN A 161 3.69 -19.76 16.28
C GLN A 161 5.10 -19.33 15.84
N GLN A 162 5.31 -18.05 15.55
CA GLN A 162 6.63 -17.49 15.21
C GLN A 162 7.61 -17.57 16.41
N HIS A 163 7.08 -17.61 17.63
CA HIS A 163 7.86 -17.88 18.85
C HIS A 163 8.20 -19.38 19.02
N LEU A 164 7.47 -20.28 18.35
CA LEU A 164 7.53 -21.73 18.59
C LEU A 164 8.32 -22.56 17.57
N ARG A 165 8.67 -22.04 16.37
CA ARG A 165 9.82 -22.45 15.52
C ARG A 165 9.73 -21.91 14.08
N ARG A 166 10.90 -21.68 13.47
CA ARG A 166 11.12 -21.71 12.01
C ARG A 166 10.73 -23.10 11.47
N ILE A 167 9.55 -23.24 10.85
CA ILE A 167 9.18 -24.46 10.11
C ILE A 167 8.67 -24.07 8.72
N LYS A 168 9.17 -24.82 7.72
CA LYS A 168 8.88 -24.71 6.29
C LYS A 168 7.37 -24.76 6.02
N PHE A 169 6.86 -23.75 5.31
CA PHE A 169 5.51 -23.75 4.76
C PHE A 169 5.55 -24.47 3.40
N VAL A 170 5.16 -25.74 3.37
CA VAL A 170 4.87 -26.50 2.15
C VAL A 170 3.35 -26.52 1.94
N ARG A 171 2.97 -26.38 0.68
CA ARG A 171 1.67 -25.96 0.15
C ARG A 171 0.66 -27.11 0.08
N GLY A 172 -0.62 -26.79 0.25
CA GLY A 172 -1.75 -27.44 -0.43
C GLY A 172 -2.46 -26.39 -1.28
N ARG A 173 -2.51 -26.60 -2.60
CA ARG A 173 -3.24 -25.73 -3.55
C ARG A 173 -4.66 -26.31 -3.62
N GLU A 174 -5.51 -25.94 -2.68
CA GLU A 174 -6.91 -26.35 -2.74
C GLU A 174 -7.63 -25.40 -3.71
N GLU A 175 -7.95 -25.94 -4.87
CA GLU A 175 -8.49 -25.25 -6.04
C GLU A 175 -10.02 -25.09 -5.89
N SER A 176 -10.49 -24.63 -4.73
CA SER A 176 -11.89 -24.23 -4.57
C SER A 176 -12.04 -22.78 -5.06
N ARG A 177 -12.93 -22.56 -6.04
CA ARG A 177 -13.28 -21.21 -6.50
C ARG A 177 -13.66 -20.38 -5.27
N PRO A 178 -13.00 -19.23 -5.01
CA PRO A 178 -13.36 -18.41 -3.86
C PRO A 178 -14.84 -17.99 -3.96
N PRO A 179 -15.57 -17.88 -2.83
CA PRO A 179 -16.97 -17.46 -2.84
C PRO A 179 -17.12 -16.15 -3.62
N LYS A 180 -18.15 -16.03 -4.48
CA LYS A 180 -18.37 -14.85 -5.35
C LYS A 180 -18.21 -13.50 -4.61
N ARG A 181 -18.68 -13.43 -3.36
CA ARG A 181 -18.57 -12.25 -2.47
C ARG A 181 -17.12 -11.85 -2.14
N ARG A 182 -16.25 -12.84 -1.88
CA ARG A 182 -14.82 -12.62 -1.65
C ARG A 182 -14.12 -12.14 -2.93
N THR A 183 -14.53 -12.65 -4.08
CA THR A 183 -14.01 -12.23 -5.38
C THR A 183 -14.30 -10.75 -5.64
N TYR A 184 -15.50 -10.28 -5.31
CA TYR A 184 -15.87 -8.87 -5.49
C TYR A 184 -14.99 -7.91 -4.68
N LEU A 185 -14.84 -8.15 -3.38
CA LEU A 185 -13.95 -7.34 -2.55
C LEU A 185 -12.51 -7.39 -3.06
N HIS A 186 -12.01 -8.59 -3.39
CA HIS A 186 -10.67 -8.75 -3.97
C HIS A 186 -10.48 -7.90 -5.23
N ASP A 187 -11.47 -7.87 -6.13
CA ASP A 187 -11.42 -7.10 -7.37
C ASP A 187 -11.42 -5.59 -7.11
N ARG A 188 -12.27 -5.10 -6.21
CA ARG A 188 -12.32 -3.68 -5.83
C ARG A 188 -11.02 -3.23 -5.16
N ILE A 189 -10.44 -4.03 -4.27
CA ILE A 189 -9.14 -3.72 -3.66
C ILE A 189 -8.04 -3.69 -4.73
N SER A 190 -8.03 -4.67 -5.63
CA SER A 190 -7.06 -4.72 -6.73
C SER A 190 -7.15 -3.49 -7.62
N GLU A 191 -8.36 -3.02 -7.90
CA GLU A 191 -8.62 -1.82 -8.67
C GLU A 191 -8.15 -0.54 -7.96
N ILE A 192 -8.41 -0.40 -6.65
CA ILE A 192 -7.92 0.74 -5.85
C ILE A 192 -6.40 0.86 -5.96
N PHE A 193 -5.68 -0.25 -5.72
CA PHE A 193 -4.22 -0.24 -5.83
C PHE A 193 -3.76 0.03 -7.26
N ALA A 194 -4.37 -0.60 -8.27
CA ALA A 194 -4.00 -0.36 -9.66
C ALA A 194 -4.16 1.12 -10.06
N LYS A 195 -5.28 1.75 -9.70
CA LYS A 195 -5.55 3.18 -9.97
C LYS A 195 -4.52 4.08 -9.31
N LEU A 196 -4.23 3.87 -8.02
CA LEU A 196 -3.24 4.65 -7.30
C LEU A 196 -1.83 4.49 -7.92
N LEU A 197 -1.43 3.26 -8.22
CA LEU A 197 -0.11 2.98 -8.81
C LEU A 197 0.07 3.58 -10.20
N VAL A 198 -0.99 3.58 -11.02
CA VAL A 198 -0.98 4.22 -12.34
C VAL A 198 -0.92 5.74 -12.21
N SER A 199 -1.72 6.32 -11.30
CA SER A 199 -1.69 7.77 -11.02
C SER A 199 -0.30 8.22 -10.58
N ASP A 200 0.28 7.50 -9.63
CA ASP A 200 1.62 7.78 -9.12
C ASP A 200 2.69 7.65 -10.21
N LEU A 201 2.58 6.67 -11.12
CA LEU A 201 3.48 6.54 -12.26
C LEU A 201 3.39 7.77 -13.19
N ASN A 202 2.18 8.29 -13.42
CA ASN A 202 1.99 9.50 -14.22
C ASN A 202 2.61 10.72 -13.54
N HIS A 203 2.36 10.93 -12.24
CA HIS A 203 2.98 12.02 -11.47
C HIS A 203 4.51 11.92 -11.48
N ALA A 204 5.07 10.72 -11.30
CA ALA A 204 6.51 10.49 -11.36
C ALA A 204 7.11 10.83 -12.73
N ASN A 205 6.42 10.45 -13.82
CA ASN A 205 6.86 10.78 -15.17
C ASN A 205 6.83 12.29 -15.44
N CYS A 206 5.93 13.03 -14.78
CA CYS A 206 5.88 14.50 -14.83
C CYS A 206 6.83 15.19 -13.83
N GLY A 207 7.61 14.44 -13.04
CA GLY A 207 8.50 14.98 -12.01
C GLY A 207 7.81 15.44 -10.72
N ASP A 208 6.50 15.20 -10.58
CA ASP A 208 5.71 15.59 -9.42
C ASP A 208 5.78 14.52 -8.32
N ILE A 209 6.88 14.54 -7.56
CA ILE A 209 7.13 13.58 -6.48
C ILE A 209 6.21 13.84 -5.27
N LYS A 210 5.69 15.07 -5.11
CA LYS A 210 4.89 15.45 -3.92
C LYS A 210 3.48 14.85 -3.95
N SER A 211 2.95 14.61 -5.15
CA SER A 211 1.63 14.02 -5.34
C SER A 211 1.62 12.48 -5.30
N LEU A 212 2.78 11.84 -5.08
CA LEU A 212 2.85 10.38 -4.99
C LEU A 212 2.12 9.85 -3.75
N SER A 213 1.24 8.90 -3.97
CA SER A 213 0.55 8.19 -2.92
C SER A 213 1.47 7.23 -2.17
N LEU A 214 1.02 6.78 -1.00
CA LEU A 214 1.68 5.70 -0.25
C LEU A 214 1.23 4.30 -0.71
N ALA A 215 0.63 4.17 -1.89
CA ALA A 215 0.15 2.90 -2.42
C ALA A 215 1.24 1.85 -2.52
N VAL A 216 2.40 2.20 -3.05
CA VAL A 216 3.53 1.26 -3.15
C VAL A 216 4.02 0.77 -1.78
N LYS A 217 4.01 1.63 -0.76
CA LYS A 217 4.41 1.22 0.61
C LYS A 217 3.49 0.15 1.18
N TRP A 218 2.19 0.24 0.88
CA TRP A 218 1.17 -0.65 1.45
C TRP A 218 0.68 -1.74 0.50
N CYS A 219 1.06 -1.69 -0.77
CA CYS A 219 0.82 -2.75 -1.73
C CYS A 219 1.53 -4.02 -1.24
N PRO A 220 0.85 -5.18 -1.23
CA PRO A 220 1.49 -6.43 -0.87
C PRO A 220 2.71 -6.69 -1.75
N SER A 221 3.79 -7.16 -1.13
CA SER A 221 5.00 -7.54 -1.85
C SER A 221 4.78 -8.87 -2.57
N LEU A 222 5.34 -8.99 -3.77
CA LEU A 222 5.30 -10.23 -4.55
C LEU A 222 5.79 -11.41 -3.73
N ASP A 223 5.06 -12.52 -3.81
CA ASP A 223 5.38 -13.80 -3.15
C ASP A 223 5.50 -13.71 -1.62
N SER A 224 5.06 -12.61 -1.02
CA SER A 224 4.87 -12.51 0.43
C SER A 224 3.80 -13.50 0.90
N SER A 225 3.75 -13.77 2.21
CA SER A 225 2.67 -14.60 2.76
C SER A 225 1.29 -14.03 2.43
N TYR A 226 1.18 -12.69 2.31
CA TYR A 226 -0.03 -12.01 1.87
C TYR A 226 -0.40 -12.42 0.46
N ASP A 227 0.49 -12.17 -0.49
CA ASP A 227 0.24 -12.41 -1.90
C ASP A 227 0.01 -13.89 -2.21
N ARG A 228 0.72 -14.81 -1.55
CA ARG A 228 0.48 -16.26 -1.74
C ARG A 228 -0.92 -16.71 -1.32
N ILE A 229 -1.55 -15.99 -0.40
CA ILE A 229 -2.87 -16.30 0.13
C ILE A 229 -3.96 -15.55 -0.64
N THR A 230 -3.73 -14.27 -0.94
CA THR A 230 -4.73 -13.40 -1.58
C THR A 230 -4.67 -13.43 -3.10
N LEU A 231 -3.50 -13.72 -3.69
CA LEU A 231 -3.16 -13.59 -5.12
C LEU A 231 -3.38 -12.18 -5.69
N ILE A 232 -3.35 -11.18 -4.81
CA ILE A 232 -3.74 -9.82 -5.17
C ILE A 232 -2.71 -9.13 -6.07
N CYS A 233 -1.42 -9.46 -5.98
CA CYS A 233 -0.42 -8.81 -6.83
C CYS A 233 -0.58 -9.16 -8.30
N GLU A 234 -0.98 -10.40 -8.63
CA GLU A 234 -1.30 -10.77 -10.01
C GLU A 234 -2.50 -9.96 -10.53
N SER A 235 -3.53 -9.85 -9.70
CA SER A 235 -4.76 -9.11 -10.00
C SER A 235 -4.52 -7.60 -10.22
N ILE A 236 -3.67 -6.99 -9.39
CA ILE A 236 -3.21 -5.61 -9.56
C ILE A 236 -2.40 -5.47 -10.85
N ALA A 237 -1.44 -6.36 -11.08
CA ALA A 237 -0.56 -6.28 -12.25
C ALA A 237 -1.32 -6.43 -13.58
N LYS A 238 -2.33 -7.31 -13.65
CA LYS A 238 -3.20 -7.46 -14.83
C LYS A 238 -3.99 -6.21 -15.17
N ARG A 239 -4.34 -5.40 -14.15
CA ARG A 239 -5.05 -4.13 -14.34
C ARG A 239 -4.12 -2.99 -14.78
N ILE A 240 -2.88 -3.00 -14.31
CA ILE A 240 -1.87 -2.00 -14.71
C ILE A 240 -1.34 -2.31 -16.12
N PHE A 241 -1.16 -3.59 -16.46
CA PHE A 241 -0.64 -4.04 -17.75
C PHE A 241 -1.58 -5.07 -18.41
N PRO A 242 -2.74 -4.65 -18.95
CA PRO A 242 -3.68 -5.55 -19.61
C PRO A 242 -3.05 -6.27 -20.80
N LYS A 243 -3.42 -7.54 -20.99
CA LYS A 243 -2.84 -8.39 -22.06
C LYS A 243 -3.05 -7.82 -23.47
N ASP A 244 -4.15 -7.11 -23.68
CA ASP A 244 -4.55 -6.59 -24.98
C ASP A 244 -3.88 -5.24 -25.33
N THR A 245 -3.15 -4.64 -24.39
CA THR A 245 -2.54 -3.31 -24.58
C THR A 245 -1.14 -3.34 -25.17
N ASP A 246 -0.43 -4.46 -25.09
CA ASP A 246 0.96 -4.58 -25.53
C ASP A 246 1.14 -5.85 -26.38
N PRO A 247 1.63 -5.74 -27.64
CA PRO A 247 1.94 -6.89 -28.48
C PRO A 247 2.89 -7.90 -27.83
N GLU A 248 3.74 -7.48 -26.87
CA GLU A 248 4.60 -8.37 -26.09
C GLU A 248 3.78 -9.43 -25.32
N TYR A 249 2.54 -9.09 -24.91
CA TYR A 249 1.72 -9.94 -24.05
C TYR A 249 0.71 -10.81 -24.79
N THR A 250 0.28 -10.38 -25.97
CA THR A 250 -0.79 -11.04 -26.72
C THR A 250 -0.49 -12.52 -27.00
N LEU A 251 0.78 -12.83 -27.33
CA LEU A 251 1.22 -14.19 -27.67
C LEU A 251 1.69 -15.02 -26.47
N LEU A 252 1.71 -14.47 -25.27
CA LEU A 252 2.17 -15.19 -24.09
C LEU A 252 1.07 -16.08 -23.50
N GLU A 253 1.47 -17.29 -23.09
CA GLU A 253 0.63 -18.11 -22.21
C GLU A 253 0.34 -17.40 -20.89
N GLU A 254 -0.82 -17.69 -20.28
CA GLU A 254 -1.32 -16.98 -19.10
C GLU A 254 -0.32 -16.95 -17.94
N ARG A 255 0.39 -18.05 -17.70
CA ARG A 255 1.41 -18.14 -16.64
C ARG A 255 2.62 -17.25 -16.92
N HIS A 256 3.07 -17.21 -18.17
CA HIS A 256 4.20 -16.39 -18.58
C HIS A 256 3.83 -14.91 -18.58
N TYR A 257 2.63 -14.57 -19.05
CA TYR A 257 2.06 -13.22 -18.95
C TYR A 257 1.99 -12.75 -17.49
N ALA A 258 1.38 -13.54 -16.59
CA ALA A 258 1.27 -13.21 -15.17
C ALA A 258 2.64 -13.03 -14.48
N TYR A 259 3.64 -13.84 -14.83
CA TYR A 259 5.00 -13.67 -14.34
C TYR A 259 5.63 -12.36 -14.82
N ARG A 260 5.53 -12.06 -16.12
CA ARG A 260 6.11 -10.86 -16.76
C ARG A 260 5.57 -9.57 -16.17
N ILE A 261 4.25 -9.45 -16.06
CA ILE A 261 3.62 -8.22 -15.52
C ILE A 261 3.94 -8.02 -14.04
N ARG A 262 4.05 -9.09 -13.24
CA ARG A 262 4.43 -9.01 -11.83
C ARG A 262 5.86 -8.48 -11.68
N ASP A 263 6.82 -9.01 -12.43
CA ASP A 263 8.21 -8.53 -12.42
C ASP A 263 8.32 -7.09 -12.93
N ARG A 264 7.51 -6.71 -13.94
CA ARG A 264 7.42 -5.33 -14.46
C ARG A 264 6.93 -4.34 -13.41
N VAL A 265 5.82 -4.64 -12.70
CA VAL A 265 5.32 -3.78 -11.61
C VAL A 265 6.40 -3.56 -10.55
N ALA A 266 7.06 -4.63 -10.10
CA ALA A 266 8.05 -4.52 -9.03
C ALA A 266 9.31 -3.75 -9.45
N SER A 267 9.80 -3.95 -10.68
CA SER A 267 10.99 -3.24 -11.17
C SER A 267 10.74 -1.75 -11.40
N VAL A 268 9.58 -1.40 -11.99
CA VAL A 268 9.17 0.00 -12.17
C VAL A 268 8.92 0.68 -10.83
N ALA A 269 8.21 0.01 -9.91
CA ALA A 269 7.97 0.56 -8.57
C ALA A 269 9.28 0.79 -7.80
N MET A 270 10.26 -0.10 -7.93
CA MET A 270 11.55 0.09 -7.28
C MET A 270 12.26 1.36 -7.78
N LYS A 271 12.25 1.61 -9.10
CA LYS A 271 12.83 2.83 -9.67
C LYS A 271 12.08 4.09 -9.24
N THR A 272 10.74 4.06 -9.33
CA THR A 272 9.90 5.24 -9.11
C THR A 272 9.82 5.66 -7.64
N TYR A 273 9.70 4.70 -6.72
CA TYR A 273 9.40 4.97 -5.31
C TYR A 273 10.61 4.86 -4.39
N LYS A 274 11.80 4.64 -4.96
CA LYS A 274 13.13 4.98 -4.43
C LYS A 274 13.12 5.75 -3.12
N LYS A 275 13.01 7.06 -3.31
CA LYS A 275 13.09 8.10 -2.27
C LYS A 275 11.97 8.00 -1.24
N LEU A 276 10.78 7.50 -1.64
CA LEU A 276 9.66 7.33 -0.70
C LEU A 276 9.92 6.19 0.28
N PHE A 277 10.53 5.08 -0.16
CA PHE A 277 10.94 4.01 0.73
C PHE A 277 12.02 4.45 1.71
N GLU A 278 13.05 5.14 1.23
CA GLU A 278 14.10 5.70 2.08
C GLU A 278 13.55 6.67 3.12
N LYS A 279 12.57 7.50 2.75
CA LYS A 279 11.98 8.49 3.66
C LYS A 279 11.00 7.88 4.66
N HIS A 280 10.18 6.91 4.24
CA HIS A 280 9.02 6.46 5.01
C HIS A 280 9.09 5.02 5.53
N ASP A 281 10.05 4.20 5.08
CA ASP A 281 10.23 2.79 5.47
C ASP A 281 11.70 2.35 5.45
N ALA A 282 12.61 3.26 5.83
CA ALA A 282 14.07 3.11 5.72
C ALA A 282 14.59 1.78 6.30
N GLU A 283 14.19 1.44 7.51
CA GLU A 283 14.68 0.25 8.22
C GLU A 283 14.35 -1.04 7.47
N ARG A 284 13.09 -1.18 7.00
CA ARG A 284 12.67 -2.34 6.24
C ARG A 284 13.32 -2.38 4.86
N PHE A 285 13.50 -1.21 4.26
CA PHE A 285 14.14 -1.07 2.95
C PHE A 285 15.61 -1.48 3.01
N GLU A 286 16.38 -0.97 3.97
CA GLU A 286 17.79 -1.33 4.18
C GLU A 286 17.96 -2.82 4.50
N ARG A 287 17.06 -3.39 5.32
CA ARG A 287 17.06 -4.83 5.55
C ARG A 287 16.88 -5.62 4.26
N PHE A 288 15.93 -5.21 3.42
CA PHE A 288 15.70 -5.83 2.11
C PHE A 288 16.94 -5.73 1.21
N LEU A 289 17.57 -4.55 1.11
CA LEU A 289 18.81 -4.38 0.34
C LEU A 289 19.96 -5.23 0.90
N GLY A 290 20.01 -5.42 2.22
CA GLY A 290 20.92 -6.36 2.87
C GLY A 290 20.66 -7.82 2.47
N GLU A 291 19.40 -8.25 2.46
CA GLU A 291 19.00 -9.60 1.99
C GLU A 291 19.34 -9.82 0.51
N VAL A 292 19.15 -8.80 -0.35
CA VAL A 292 19.53 -8.86 -1.76
C VAL A 292 21.05 -9.01 -1.92
N ARG A 293 21.84 -8.26 -1.16
CA ARG A 293 23.30 -8.36 -1.16
C ARG A 293 23.81 -9.73 -0.72
N ARG A 294 23.11 -10.37 0.23
CA ARG A 294 23.41 -11.76 0.68
C ARG A 294 22.90 -12.83 -0.28
N GLY A 295 22.12 -12.47 -1.31
CA GLY A 295 21.52 -13.42 -2.25
C GLY A 295 20.33 -14.20 -1.69
N GLU A 296 19.80 -13.80 -0.54
CA GLU A 296 18.63 -14.44 0.11
C GLU A 296 17.32 -14.10 -0.62
N THR A 297 17.28 -12.92 -1.23
CA THR A 297 16.17 -12.43 -2.04
C THR A 297 16.70 -11.77 -3.32
N LYS A 298 15.82 -11.56 -4.31
CA LYS A 298 16.21 -10.99 -5.60
C LYS A 298 15.42 -9.70 -5.86
N ILE A 299 16.12 -8.63 -6.25
CA ILE A 299 15.50 -7.36 -6.64
C ILE A 299 14.93 -7.42 -8.06
N ALA A 300 13.71 -6.99 -8.34
CA ALA A 300 13.17 -7.04 -9.71
C ALA A 300 13.92 -6.07 -10.64
N ALA A 301 14.28 -6.52 -11.83
CA ALA A 301 15.01 -5.74 -12.83
C ALA A 301 14.55 -6.02 -14.28
N GLY A 302 13.62 -6.96 -14.51
CA GLY A 302 13.36 -7.49 -15.85
C GLY A 302 12.66 -6.53 -16.82
N ALA A 303 12.07 -5.43 -16.34
CA ALA A 303 11.45 -4.42 -17.21
C ALA A 303 12.24 -3.12 -17.34
N LEU A 304 13.38 -2.98 -16.64
CA LEU A 304 14.25 -1.82 -16.81
C LEU A 304 15.22 -2.07 -17.95
N LEU A 305 15.42 -1.07 -18.79
CA LEU A 305 16.44 -1.08 -19.85
C LEU A 305 17.79 -0.61 -19.28
N PRO A 306 18.93 -1.00 -19.88
CA PRO A 306 20.27 -0.62 -19.41
C PRO A 306 20.42 0.88 -19.12
N HIS A 307 20.04 1.74 -20.09
CA HIS A 307 20.11 3.19 -19.93
C HIS A 307 19.20 3.72 -18.81
N GLN A 308 18.07 3.05 -18.55
CA GLN A 308 17.16 3.45 -17.48
C GLN A 308 17.70 3.14 -16.08
N ILE A 309 18.55 2.11 -15.96
CA ILE A 309 19.27 1.77 -14.73
C ILE A 309 20.41 2.77 -14.55
N LEU A 310 21.25 2.95 -15.57
CA LEU A 310 22.43 3.82 -15.52
C LEU A 310 22.09 5.31 -15.33
N ALA A 311 20.95 5.78 -15.86
CA ALA A 311 20.46 7.14 -15.62
C ALA A 311 20.21 7.45 -14.13
N SER A 312 20.13 6.44 -13.26
CA SER A 312 19.96 6.62 -11.82
C SER A 312 21.27 6.93 -11.09
N GLY A 313 22.42 6.91 -11.78
CA GLY A 313 23.74 7.26 -11.24
C GLY A 313 24.32 6.22 -10.28
N GLU A 314 25.19 6.69 -9.36
CA GLU A 314 25.82 5.89 -8.30
C GLU A 314 24.82 5.53 -7.18
N ASP A 315 23.77 4.82 -7.57
CA ASP A 315 22.72 4.37 -6.68
C ASP A 315 22.89 2.88 -6.33
N GLN A 316 22.81 2.55 -5.04
CA GLN A 316 22.86 1.16 -4.57
C GLN A 316 21.77 0.29 -5.20
N VAL A 317 20.56 0.82 -5.39
CA VAL A 317 19.46 0.08 -6.00
C VAL A 317 19.73 -0.18 -7.48
N ALA A 318 20.20 0.84 -8.21
CA ALA A 318 20.60 0.70 -9.60
C ALA A 318 21.72 -0.32 -9.78
N GLU A 319 22.73 -0.33 -8.91
CA GLU A 319 23.83 -1.31 -8.92
C GLU A 319 23.31 -2.75 -8.71
N LEU A 320 22.39 -2.97 -7.77
CA LEU A 320 21.79 -4.29 -7.55
C LEU A 320 20.91 -4.73 -8.73
N GLN A 321 20.20 -3.81 -9.38
CA GLN A 321 19.40 -4.08 -10.57
C GLN A 321 20.29 -4.39 -11.78
N TRP A 322 21.38 -3.64 -11.98
CA TRP A 322 22.38 -3.87 -13.02
C TRP A 322 23.00 -5.25 -12.87
N ARG A 323 23.47 -5.59 -11.66
CA ARG A 323 24.07 -6.91 -11.38
C ARG A 323 23.11 -8.05 -11.71
N ARG A 324 21.84 -7.93 -11.30
CA ARG A 324 20.84 -8.95 -11.64
C ARG A 324 20.62 -9.07 -13.15
N MET A 325 20.54 -7.95 -13.87
CA MET A 325 20.38 -7.96 -15.33
C MET A 325 21.54 -8.69 -16.00
N VAL A 326 22.78 -8.35 -15.63
CA VAL A 326 23.99 -9.00 -16.13
C VAL A 326 23.97 -10.50 -15.83
N GLU A 327 23.70 -10.90 -14.58
CA GLU A 327 23.64 -12.32 -14.20
C GLU A 327 22.55 -13.09 -14.97
N HIS A 328 21.39 -12.47 -15.19
CA HIS A 328 20.32 -13.09 -15.97
C HIS A 328 20.73 -13.30 -17.42
N MET A 329 21.32 -12.29 -18.06
CA MET A 329 21.79 -12.36 -19.45
C MET A 329 22.97 -13.33 -19.61
N LYS A 330 23.93 -13.35 -18.67
CA LYS A 330 25.03 -14.34 -18.64
C LYS A 330 24.51 -15.77 -18.58
N LYS A 331 23.48 -16.04 -17.78
CA LYS A 331 22.85 -17.36 -17.70
C LYS A 331 22.18 -17.80 -19.01
N GLN A 332 21.77 -16.86 -19.86
CA GLN A 332 21.26 -17.21 -21.19
C GLN A 332 22.39 -17.59 -22.16
N GLY A 333 23.65 -17.28 -21.85
CA GLY A 333 24.82 -17.68 -22.62
C GLY A 333 24.94 -17.02 -24.00
N LYS A 334 24.23 -15.90 -24.23
CA LYS A 334 24.28 -15.13 -25.48
C LYS A 334 25.24 -13.95 -25.32
N LEU A 335 25.83 -13.50 -26.43
CA LEU A 335 26.72 -12.33 -26.51
C LEU A 335 28.08 -12.50 -25.78
N SER A 336 28.57 -13.74 -25.62
CA SER A 336 29.85 -14.02 -24.96
C SER A 336 31.09 -13.64 -25.79
N ASN A 337 30.96 -13.46 -27.10
CA ASN A 337 32.07 -13.06 -27.99
C ASN A 337 31.62 -11.89 -28.88
N CYS A 338 31.44 -10.73 -28.28
CA CYS A 338 30.97 -9.52 -28.97
C CYS A 338 31.85 -8.31 -28.62
N LEU A 339 32.23 -7.53 -29.62
CA LEU A 339 32.88 -6.23 -29.44
C LEU A 339 31.82 -5.13 -29.53
N ALA A 340 31.70 -4.32 -28.46
CA ALA A 340 30.81 -3.18 -28.44
C ALA A 340 31.46 -1.98 -29.15
N VAL A 341 30.82 -1.49 -30.21
CA VAL A 341 31.20 -0.27 -30.93
C VAL A 341 30.03 0.71 -30.89
N CYS A 342 30.21 1.85 -30.24
CA CYS A 342 29.15 2.81 -29.94
C CYS A 342 29.35 4.12 -30.69
N ASP A 343 28.33 4.54 -31.44
CA ASP A 343 28.26 5.86 -32.05
C ASP A 343 27.97 6.91 -30.96
N VAL A 344 28.87 7.87 -30.81
CA VAL A 344 28.75 9.03 -29.92
C VAL A 344 28.85 10.35 -30.70
N SER A 345 28.53 10.31 -32.00
CA SER A 345 28.46 11.50 -32.86
C SER A 345 27.42 12.50 -32.36
N GLY A 346 27.55 13.76 -32.81
CA GLY A 346 26.59 14.81 -32.45
C GLY A 346 25.14 14.48 -32.80
N SER A 347 24.91 13.61 -33.80
CA SER A 347 23.55 13.15 -34.18
C SER A 347 22.89 12.24 -33.14
N MET A 348 23.68 11.68 -32.22
CA MET A 348 23.22 10.77 -31.17
C MET A 348 22.79 11.52 -29.89
N GLU A 349 22.91 12.85 -29.85
CA GLU A 349 22.68 13.66 -28.66
C GLU A 349 21.35 13.33 -27.94
N GLY A 350 21.43 13.22 -26.61
CA GLY A 350 20.33 12.84 -25.75
C GLY A 350 20.12 11.33 -25.64
N ARG A 351 18.85 10.90 -25.69
CA ARG A 351 18.45 9.52 -25.43
C ARG A 351 19.11 8.47 -26.34
N PRO A 352 19.32 8.71 -27.66
CA PRO A 352 20.00 7.73 -28.51
C PRO A 352 21.40 7.37 -28.00
N MET A 353 22.20 8.36 -27.59
CA MET A 353 23.53 8.17 -27.03
C MET A 353 23.48 7.41 -25.70
N GLU A 354 22.58 7.79 -24.80
CA GLU A 354 22.40 7.08 -23.51
C GLU A 354 22.09 5.59 -23.72
N VAL A 355 21.20 5.28 -24.68
CA VAL A 355 20.84 3.90 -25.04
C VAL A 355 22.02 3.15 -25.63
N CYS A 356 22.75 3.78 -26.56
CA CYS A 356 23.90 3.20 -27.25
C CYS A 356 25.01 2.83 -26.26
N VAL A 357 25.42 3.79 -25.42
CA VAL A 357 26.48 3.61 -24.42
C VAL A 357 26.07 2.55 -23.40
N ALA A 358 24.84 2.58 -22.90
CA ALA A 358 24.38 1.62 -21.90
C ALA A 358 24.33 0.18 -22.45
N LEU A 359 23.92 0.00 -23.71
CA LEU A 359 23.97 -1.29 -24.39
C LEU A 359 25.41 -1.74 -24.62
N GLY A 360 26.30 -0.83 -25.02
CA GLY A 360 27.73 -1.12 -25.19
C GLY A 360 28.39 -1.61 -23.91
N LEU A 361 28.11 -0.95 -22.78
CA LEU A 361 28.56 -1.38 -21.45
C LEU A 361 27.99 -2.74 -21.05
N LEU A 362 26.72 -3.01 -21.36
CA LEU A 362 26.15 -4.33 -21.07
C LEU A 362 26.86 -5.41 -21.88
N VAL A 363 27.04 -5.21 -23.19
CA VAL A 363 27.72 -6.16 -24.07
C VAL A 363 29.16 -6.40 -23.61
N SER A 364 29.91 -5.35 -23.26
CA SER A 364 31.30 -5.51 -22.82
C SER A 364 31.43 -6.32 -21.51
N VAL A 365 30.44 -6.22 -20.62
CA VAL A 365 30.39 -6.99 -19.36
C VAL A 365 29.96 -8.45 -19.59
N LEU A 366 29.15 -8.70 -20.62
CA LEU A 366 28.71 -10.04 -21.02
C LEU A 366 29.79 -10.81 -21.80
N SER A 367 30.61 -10.11 -22.56
CA SER A 367 31.70 -10.71 -23.34
C SER A 367 32.80 -11.32 -22.48
N GLU A 368 33.40 -12.37 -23.02
CA GLU A 368 34.60 -13.02 -22.54
C GLU A 368 35.85 -12.38 -23.17
N GLU A 369 37.04 -12.83 -22.76
CA GLU A 369 38.30 -12.40 -23.37
C GLU A 369 38.30 -12.69 -24.88
N PRO A 370 38.85 -11.81 -25.73
CA PRO A 370 39.62 -10.59 -25.40
C PRO A 370 38.78 -9.30 -25.29
N TRP A 371 37.45 -9.38 -25.48
CA TRP A 371 36.59 -8.20 -25.58
C TRP A 371 36.00 -7.75 -24.25
N LYS A 372 36.18 -8.55 -23.21
CA LYS A 372 35.66 -8.29 -21.87
C LYS A 372 36.09 -6.91 -21.38
N GLY A 373 35.10 -6.12 -20.95
CA GLY A 373 35.32 -4.76 -20.44
C GLY A 373 35.75 -3.74 -21.51
N THR A 374 35.74 -4.11 -22.80
CA THR A 374 36.12 -3.22 -23.89
C THR A 374 34.89 -2.63 -24.58
N VAL A 375 34.86 -1.30 -24.69
CA VAL A 375 33.89 -0.55 -25.51
C VAL A 375 34.67 0.41 -26.39
N ILE A 376 34.40 0.37 -27.69
CA ILE A 376 34.97 1.31 -28.66
C ILE A 376 33.92 2.37 -28.94
N THR A 377 34.33 3.63 -29.01
CA THR A 377 33.47 4.75 -29.42
C THR A 377 33.95 5.33 -30.75
N PHE A 378 33.03 5.88 -31.53
CA PHE A 378 33.35 6.68 -32.71
C PHE A 378 32.36 7.85 -32.79
N SER A 379 32.79 8.98 -33.34
CA SER A 379 32.08 10.27 -33.29
C SER A 379 31.99 10.94 -34.65
#